data_AF-A0A821XF07-F1
#
_entry.id   AF-A0A821XF07-F1
#
_cell.length_a   1.000
_cell.length_b   1.000
_cell.length_c   1.000
_cell.angle_alpha   90.00
_cell.angle_beta   90.00
_cell.angle_gamma   90.00
#
_symmetry.space_group_name_H-M   'P 1'
#
loop_
_entity.id
_entity.type
_entity.pdbx_description
1 polymer ?
#
loop_
_entity_poly.entity_id
_entity_poly.type
_entity_poly.pdbx_seq_one_letter_code
_entity_poly.pdbx_strand_id
1 'polypeptide(L)'
;RKYIIPCQSYFNRQPRNDLAKKEYERISNITKECIGKHQMPITDERAKQAFPELEKMIQELYTKTTTKKIISTCSTRRKKLLPDINKLELAYLYTLPKIHKAGISIRPIISGLHASVRCISKFLNDLLAPIYLQVAHETTFMNGIDVIRRLEQYTAKGYLKSTTKLFTADVENLYTMVPREGGITALIEFLNKYTK
;
A
#
# COMPACT_ATOMS: atom_id res chain seq x y z
N ARG A 1 -42.74 4.38 12.78
CA ARG A 1 -41.87 5.53 13.12
C ARG A 1 -40.83 5.01 14.10
N LYS A 2 -39.56 4.89 13.68
CA LYS A 2 -38.50 4.26 14.48
C LYS A 2 -37.99 5.26 15.52
N TYR A 3 -38.08 4.89 16.78
CA TYR A 3 -37.46 5.58 17.91
C TYR A 3 -36.02 5.12 18.06
N ILE A 4 -35.16 6.04 18.50
CA ILE A 4 -33.76 5.82 18.89
C ILE A 4 -33.77 5.29 20.33
N ILE A 5 -33.00 4.24 20.63
CA ILE A 5 -32.48 3.98 21.99
C ILE A 5 -31.01 3.50 21.93
N PRO A 6 -30.15 3.93 22.88
CA PRO A 6 -28.69 3.70 22.93
C PRO A 6 -28.31 2.53 23.87
N CYS A 7 -27.05 2.05 23.80
CA CYS A 7 -26.28 1.36 24.86
C CYS A 7 -24.93 0.96 24.23
N GLN A 8 -23.79 1.59 24.53
CA GLN A 8 -22.95 1.48 25.74
C GLN A 8 -22.81 0.06 26.31
N SER A 9 -21.64 -0.54 26.04
CA SER A 9 -21.00 -1.51 26.92
C SER A 9 -19.60 -0.96 27.26
N TYR A 10 -19.43 -0.54 28.52
CA TYR A 10 -18.14 -0.30 29.14
C TYR A 10 -17.39 -1.64 29.26
N PHE A 11 -16.24 -1.75 28.60
CA PHE A 11 -15.15 -2.64 29.00
C PHE A 11 -13.86 -1.81 29.02
N ASN A 12 -13.44 -1.43 30.22
CA ASN A 12 -12.11 -0.90 30.46
C ASN A 12 -11.10 -2.07 30.35
N ARG A 13 -10.43 -2.14 29.21
CA ARG A 13 -9.13 -2.78 29.02
C ARG A 13 -8.38 -1.85 28.08
N GLN A 14 -7.33 -1.17 28.57
CA GLN A 14 -6.57 -0.25 27.74
C GLN A 14 -6.17 -0.95 26.41
N PRO A 15 -6.60 -0.42 25.26
CA PRO A 15 -6.31 -1.00 23.96
C PRO A 15 -4.79 -1.09 23.76
N ARG A 16 -4.29 -2.21 23.24
CA ARG A 16 -2.91 -2.34 22.75
C ARG A 16 -2.51 -1.20 21.80
N ASN A 17 -3.49 -0.57 21.16
CA ASN A 17 -3.31 0.57 20.28
C ASN A 17 -2.97 1.87 21.02
N ASP A 18 -3.45 2.11 22.24
CA ASP A 18 -3.08 3.31 23.01
C ASP A 18 -1.67 3.18 23.57
N LEU A 19 -1.27 1.96 23.95
CA LEU A 19 0.12 1.66 24.32
C LEU A 19 1.06 1.79 23.11
N ALA A 20 0.66 1.23 21.96
CA ALA A 20 1.41 1.33 20.71
C ALA A 20 1.48 2.77 20.19
N LYS A 21 0.43 3.57 20.36
CA LYS A 21 0.39 4.99 20.00
C LYS A 21 1.30 5.80 20.92
N LYS A 22 1.29 5.53 22.23
CA LYS A 22 2.15 6.20 23.22
C LYS A 22 3.63 5.86 23.00
N GLU A 23 3.94 4.62 22.65
CA GLU A 23 5.31 4.21 22.29
C GLU A 23 5.74 4.71 20.90
N TYR A 24 4.83 4.74 19.92
CA TYR A 24 5.10 5.33 18.60
C TYR A 24 5.35 6.84 18.70
N GLU A 25 4.56 7.57 19.47
CA GLU A 25 4.77 9.01 19.69
C GLU A 25 6.07 9.27 20.45
N ARG A 26 6.43 8.43 21.42
CA ARG A 26 7.72 8.50 22.13
C ARG A 26 8.90 8.25 21.20
N ILE A 27 8.86 7.19 20.39
CA ILE A 27 9.93 6.86 19.40
C ILE A 27 10.01 7.94 18.33
N SER A 28 8.87 8.42 17.82
CA SER A 28 8.81 9.47 16.81
C SER A 28 9.40 10.78 17.32
N ASN A 29 9.09 11.16 18.57
CA ASN A 29 9.62 12.37 19.18
C ASN A 29 11.12 12.26 19.45
N ILE A 30 11.62 11.14 20.00
CA ILE A 30 13.06 10.92 20.22
C ILE A 30 13.81 10.92 18.87
N THR A 31 13.27 10.28 17.84
CA THR A 31 13.89 10.22 16.51
C THR A 31 13.92 11.60 15.85
N LYS A 32 12.83 12.39 15.98
CA LYS A 32 12.78 13.77 15.49
C LYS A 32 13.70 14.71 16.27
N GLU A 33 13.84 14.51 17.57
CA GLU A 33 14.78 15.29 18.40
C GLU A 33 16.23 14.95 18.04
N CYS A 34 16.54 13.68 17.80
CA CYS A 34 17.87 13.22 17.37
C CYS A 34 18.24 13.73 15.97
N ILE A 35 17.30 13.69 15.01
CA ILE A 35 17.51 14.17 13.63
C ILE A 35 17.54 15.71 13.58
N GLY A 36 16.73 16.38 14.39
CA GLY A 36 16.62 17.83 14.43
C GLY A 36 17.80 18.52 15.14
N LYS A 37 18.35 17.92 16.21
CA LYS A 37 19.50 18.47 16.93
C LYS A 37 20.83 18.15 16.26
N HIS A 38 20.94 17.04 15.52
CA HIS A 38 22.18 16.66 14.87
C HIS A 38 21.92 16.12 13.46
N GLN A 39 22.18 16.95 12.45
CA GLN A 39 22.38 16.49 11.07
C GLN A 39 23.55 15.51 11.10
N MET A 40 23.28 14.20 11.05
CA MET A 40 24.30 13.17 11.11
C MET A 40 24.62 12.64 9.70
N PRO A 41 25.81 12.94 9.16
CA PRO A 41 26.28 12.35 7.91
C PRO A 41 26.48 10.84 8.08
N ILE A 42 26.39 10.10 6.97
CA ILE A 42 26.58 8.64 6.88
C ILE A 42 27.96 8.16 7.40
N THR A 43 28.89 9.08 7.63
CA THR A 43 30.22 8.81 8.19
C THR A 43 30.27 8.81 9.72
N ASP A 44 29.19 9.17 10.41
CA ASP A 44 29.15 9.28 11.88
C ASP A 44 29.16 7.90 12.57
N GLU A 45 30.12 7.69 13.46
CA GLU A 45 30.32 6.46 14.25
C GLU A 45 29.07 6.03 15.04
N ARG A 46 28.20 6.96 15.45
CA ARG A 46 26.96 6.65 16.16
C ARG A 46 25.91 6.01 15.25
N ALA A 47 25.87 6.37 13.97
CA ALA A 47 25.03 5.70 12.99
C ALA A 47 25.52 4.26 12.75
N LYS A 48 26.85 4.07 12.71
CA LYS A 48 27.47 2.73 12.60
C LYS A 48 27.15 1.82 13.80
N GLN A 49 26.88 2.37 14.98
CA GLN A 49 26.47 1.61 16.17
C GLN A 49 24.95 1.36 16.23
N ALA A 50 24.12 2.25 15.66
CA ALA A 50 22.67 2.10 15.65
C ALA A 50 22.19 0.97 14.72
N PHE A 51 22.86 0.76 13.57
CA PHE A 51 22.49 -0.30 12.63
C PHE A 51 22.68 -1.73 13.17
N PRO A 52 23.79 -2.07 13.85
CA PRO A 52 23.96 -3.37 14.52
C PRO A 52 22.93 -3.65 15.62
N GLU A 53 22.57 -2.64 16.42
CA GLU A 53 21.55 -2.80 17.47
C GLU A 53 20.14 -2.98 16.87
N LEU A 54 19.84 -2.29 15.77
CA LEU A 54 18.61 -2.51 15.00
C LEU A 54 18.57 -3.92 14.38
N GLU A 55 19.70 -4.39 13.86
CA GLU A 55 19.84 -5.74 13.31
C GLU A 55 19.68 -6.82 14.39
N LYS A 56 20.23 -6.59 15.58
CA LYS A 56 20.08 -7.47 16.75
C LYS A 56 18.63 -7.53 17.24
N MET A 57 17.93 -6.41 17.35
CA MET A 57 16.49 -6.38 17.66
C MET A 57 15.66 -7.15 16.63
N ILE A 58 15.97 -6.99 15.34
CA ILE A 58 15.29 -7.73 14.27
C ILE A 58 15.56 -9.24 14.42
N GLN A 59 16.79 -9.65 14.72
CA GLN A 59 17.14 -11.06 14.98
C GLN A 59 16.47 -11.62 16.24
N GLU A 60 16.32 -10.84 17.29
CA GLU A 60 15.60 -11.22 18.52
C GLU A 60 14.09 -11.38 18.29
N LEU A 61 13.50 -10.55 17.42
CA LEU A 61 12.11 -10.67 16.97
C LEU A 61 11.89 -11.91 16.07
N TYR A 62 12.90 -12.32 15.31
CA TYR A 62 12.86 -13.54 14.48
C TYR A 62 13.13 -14.85 15.25
N THR A 63 13.77 -14.79 16.42
CA THR A 63 14.13 -15.97 17.22
C THR A 63 13.06 -16.37 18.25
N LYS A 64 12.19 -15.45 18.66
CA LYS A 64 11.00 -15.81 19.46
C LYS A 64 9.87 -16.32 18.56
N THR A 65 9.85 -17.65 18.43
CA THR A 65 8.72 -18.46 17.94
C THR A 65 8.53 -18.46 16.42
N THR A 66 9.50 -18.94 15.64
CA THR A 66 9.20 -19.32 14.25
C THR A 66 10.03 -20.52 13.78
N THR A 67 9.32 -21.59 13.45
CA THR A 67 9.79 -22.93 13.12
C THR A 67 10.77 -22.95 11.92
N LYS A 68 11.82 -23.79 11.99
CA LYS A 68 12.87 -23.99 10.96
C LYS A 68 12.38 -24.16 9.51
N LYS A 69 11.11 -24.51 9.29
CA LYS A 69 10.43 -24.58 7.97
C LYS A 69 10.25 -23.21 7.29
N ILE A 70 10.16 -22.12 8.05
CA ILE A 70 10.03 -20.76 7.49
C ILE A 70 11.40 -20.20 7.10
N ILE A 71 12.48 -20.55 7.82
CA ILE A 71 13.84 -20.06 7.53
C ILE A 71 14.34 -20.52 6.14
N SER A 72 14.08 -21.76 5.73
CA SER A 72 14.41 -22.25 4.38
C SER A 72 13.55 -21.61 3.27
N THR A 73 12.32 -21.19 3.61
CA THR A 73 11.41 -20.49 2.70
C THR A 73 11.75 -18.99 2.61
N CYS A 74 12.22 -18.40 3.72
CA CYS A 74 12.62 -17.00 3.86
C CYS A 74 13.98 -16.70 3.23
N SER A 75 14.96 -17.61 3.25
CA SER A 75 16.23 -17.41 2.54
C SER A 75 16.02 -17.28 1.02
N THR A 76 15.12 -18.09 0.46
CA THR A 76 14.73 -18.03 -0.96
C THR A 76 13.91 -16.77 -1.29
N ARG A 77 13.01 -16.34 -0.39
CA ARG A 77 12.24 -15.10 -0.55
C ARG A 77 13.07 -13.83 -0.31
N ARG A 78 14.06 -13.85 0.59
CA ARG A 78 14.97 -12.73 0.91
C ARG A 78 15.80 -12.31 -0.31
N LYS A 79 16.29 -13.28 -1.10
CA LYS A 79 16.97 -12.99 -2.37
C LYS A 79 16.08 -12.23 -3.36
N LYS A 80 14.75 -12.41 -3.32
CA LYS A 80 13.80 -11.67 -4.19
C LYS A 80 13.49 -10.25 -3.69
N LEU A 81 13.82 -9.93 -2.44
CA LEU A 81 13.60 -8.63 -1.84
C LEU A 81 14.82 -7.70 -1.93
N LEU A 82 16.01 -8.28 -2.10
CA LEU A 82 17.24 -7.51 -2.26
C LEU A 82 17.38 -7.04 -3.72
N PRO A 83 17.66 -5.74 -3.95
CA PRO A 83 17.97 -5.26 -5.29
C PRO A 83 19.37 -5.75 -5.73
N ASP A 84 19.56 -5.86 -7.04
CA ASP A 84 20.89 -6.08 -7.64
C ASP A 84 21.70 -4.79 -7.46
N ILE A 85 22.73 -4.84 -6.61
CA ILE A 85 23.57 -3.68 -6.27
C ILE A 85 24.23 -3.08 -7.51
N ASN A 86 24.57 -3.90 -8.51
CA ASN A 86 25.21 -3.44 -9.74
C ASN A 86 24.26 -2.71 -10.69
N LYS A 87 22.94 -2.79 -10.44
CA LYS A 87 21.88 -2.17 -11.26
C LYS A 87 21.02 -1.21 -10.45
N LEU A 88 21.44 -0.86 -9.24
CA LEU A 88 20.70 0.01 -8.34
C LEU A 88 20.86 1.46 -8.78
N GLU A 89 19.74 2.15 -8.98
CA GLU A 89 19.71 3.58 -9.30
C GLU A 89 18.79 4.31 -8.33
N LEU A 90 19.04 5.61 -8.13
CA LEU A 90 18.11 6.47 -7.40
C LEU A 90 16.85 6.67 -8.24
N ALA A 91 15.69 6.61 -7.58
CA ALA A 91 14.44 6.96 -8.22
C ALA A 91 14.47 8.46 -8.60
N TYR A 92 14.02 8.78 -9.81
CA TYR A 92 14.01 10.16 -10.31
C TYR A 92 12.64 10.57 -10.84
N LEU A 93 12.34 11.86 -10.74
CA LEU A 93 11.10 12.46 -11.21
C LEU A 93 11.29 12.96 -12.65
N TYR A 94 10.37 12.61 -13.54
CA TYR A 94 10.26 13.19 -14.87
C TYR A 94 8.80 13.50 -15.20
N THR A 95 8.55 14.25 -16.26
CA THR A 95 7.21 14.69 -16.64
C THR A 95 6.85 14.27 -18.06
N LEU A 96 5.63 13.78 -18.27
CA LEU A 96 5.07 13.54 -19.59
C LEU A 96 3.97 14.55 -19.92
N PRO A 97 3.88 15.09 -21.15
CA PRO A 97 2.80 15.98 -21.55
C PRO A 97 1.47 15.21 -21.65
N LYS A 98 0.38 15.81 -21.17
CA LYS A 98 -0.99 15.30 -21.36
C LYS A 98 -1.61 15.93 -22.61
N ILE A 99 -1.28 15.37 -23.78
CA ILE A 99 -1.69 15.89 -25.11
C ILE A 99 -3.21 15.98 -25.35
N HIS A 100 -4.02 15.31 -24.51
CA HIS A 100 -5.48 15.28 -24.61
C HIS A 100 -6.18 16.31 -23.70
N LYS A 101 -5.42 17.17 -22.97
CA LYS A 101 -5.97 18.24 -22.15
C LYS A 101 -5.60 19.59 -22.74
N ALA A 102 -6.51 20.57 -22.67
CA ALA A 102 -6.23 21.93 -23.10
C ALA A 102 -5.17 22.59 -22.21
N GLY A 103 -4.32 23.43 -22.81
CA GLY A 103 -3.24 24.14 -22.12
C GLY A 103 -1.99 23.28 -21.84
N ILE A 104 -1.08 23.80 -21.01
CA ILE A 104 0.14 23.09 -20.62
C ILE A 104 -0.17 22.18 -19.44
N SER A 105 -0.51 20.91 -19.73
CA SER A 105 -0.77 19.91 -18.70
C SER A 105 0.31 18.83 -18.70
N ILE A 106 0.86 18.55 -17.52
CA ILE A 106 1.92 17.56 -17.32
C ILE A 106 1.46 16.42 -16.41
N ARG A 107 2.10 15.25 -16.56
CA ARG A 107 1.97 14.08 -15.69
C ARG A 107 3.35 13.84 -15.05
N PRO A 108 3.54 14.20 -13.77
CA PRO A 108 4.74 13.83 -13.05
C PRO A 108 4.77 12.31 -12.84
N ILE A 109 5.92 11.69 -13.08
CA ILE A 109 6.16 10.25 -12.91
C ILE A 109 7.48 10.05 -12.20
N ILE A 110 7.47 9.20 -11.17
CA ILE A 110 8.69 8.73 -10.51
C ILE A 110 9.14 7.45 -11.20
N SER A 111 10.31 7.47 -11.83
CA SER A 111 10.96 6.27 -12.36
C SER A 111 11.57 5.48 -11.21
N GLY A 112 10.98 4.32 -10.91
CA GLY A 112 11.46 3.39 -9.89
C GLY A 112 12.03 2.09 -10.47
N LEU A 113 12.34 2.03 -11.77
CA LEU A 113 12.70 0.79 -12.46
C LEU A 113 13.94 0.12 -11.86
N HIS A 114 14.89 0.89 -11.37
CA HIS A 114 16.13 0.40 -10.78
C HIS A 114 16.25 0.76 -9.30
N ALA A 115 15.18 1.27 -8.70
CA ALA A 115 15.18 1.71 -7.32
C ALA A 115 15.06 0.54 -6.35
N SER A 116 15.58 0.73 -5.12
CA SER A 116 15.54 -0.25 -4.04
C SER A 116 14.12 -0.74 -3.70
N VAL A 117 13.12 0.13 -3.88
CA VAL A 117 11.71 -0.18 -3.61
C VAL A 117 11.09 -1.16 -4.60
N ARG A 118 11.66 -1.34 -5.80
CA ARG A 118 11.06 -2.18 -6.86
C ARG A 118 10.87 -3.63 -6.41
N CYS A 119 11.88 -4.21 -5.76
CA CYS A 119 11.82 -5.60 -5.32
C CYS A 119 10.71 -5.82 -4.28
N ILE A 120 10.54 -4.85 -3.36
CA ILE A 120 9.49 -4.87 -2.35
C ILE A 120 8.11 -4.69 -3.02
N SER A 121 7.96 -3.70 -3.91
CA SER A 121 6.70 -3.49 -4.64
C SER A 121 6.31 -4.70 -5.48
N LYS A 122 7.27 -5.33 -6.17
CA LYS A 122 7.04 -6.58 -6.91
C LYS A 122 6.60 -7.71 -5.99
N PHE A 123 7.29 -7.90 -4.87
CA PHE A 123 6.93 -8.93 -3.92
C PHE A 123 5.49 -8.75 -3.38
N LEU A 124 5.13 -7.52 -2.99
CA LEU A 124 3.78 -7.20 -2.53
C LEU A 124 2.76 -7.42 -3.65
N ASN A 125 3.05 -7.01 -4.87
CA ASN A 125 2.19 -7.27 -6.01
C ASN A 125 1.99 -8.76 -6.25
N ASP A 126 3.07 -9.55 -6.30
CA ASP A 126 2.99 -11.00 -6.52
C ASP A 126 2.20 -11.71 -5.40
N LEU A 127 2.22 -11.16 -4.17
CA LEU A 127 1.44 -11.65 -3.04
C LEU A 127 -0.05 -11.28 -3.13
N LEU A 128 -0.35 -10.03 -3.48
CA LEU A 128 -1.71 -9.48 -3.44
C LEU A 128 -2.50 -9.71 -4.72
N ALA A 129 -1.83 -9.77 -5.88
CA ALA A 129 -2.47 -9.84 -7.18
C ALA A 129 -3.42 -11.03 -7.34
N PRO A 130 -3.13 -12.26 -6.87
CA PRO A 130 -4.07 -13.38 -7.01
C PRO A 130 -5.42 -13.11 -6.35
N ILE A 131 -5.41 -12.55 -5.14
CA ILE A 131 -6.63 -12.23 -4.36
C ILE A 131 -7.33 -11.02 -4.99
N TYR A 132 -6.57 -9.98 -5.30
CA TYR A 132 -7.09 -8.75 -5.90
C TYR A 132 -7.76 -9.02 -7.25
N LEU A 133 -7.11 -9.76 -8.15
CA LEU A 133 -7.63 -10.01 -9.49
C LEU A 133 -8.92 -10.82 -9.44
N GLN A 134 -9.02 -11.82 -8.55
CA GLN A 134 -10.25 -12.59 -8.37
C GLN A 134 -11.43 -11.66 -8.03
N VAL A 135 -11.27 -10.76 -7.05
CA VAL A 135 -12.32 -9.82 -6.65
C VAL A 135 -12.59 -8.78 -7.75
N ALA A 136 -11.54 -8.29 -8.42
CA ALA A 136 -11.66 -7.31 -9.49
C ALA A 136 -12.47 -7.85 -10.67
N HIS A 137 -12.29 -9.13 -11.03
CA HIS A 137 -13.05 -9.80 -12.09
C HIS A 137 -14.56 -9.86 -11.80
N GLU A 138 -14.95 -9.92 -10.52
CA GLU A 138 -16.35 -10.00 -10.08
C GLU A 138 -17.00 -8.62 -9.91
N THR A 139 -16.22 -7.61 -9.52
CA THR A 139 -16.75 -6.30 -9.07
C THR A 139 -16.49 -5.16 -10.05
N THR A 140 -15.59 -5.35 -11.01
CA THR A 140 -15.18 -4.30 -11.96
C THR A 140 -15.14 -4.82 -13.39
N PHE A 141 -14.94 -3.89 -14.33
CA PHE A 141 -14.64 -4.21 -15.72
C PHE A 141 -13.13 -4.22 -15.91
N MET A 142 -12.58 -5.30 -16.47
CA MET A 142 -11.12 -5.45 -16.57
C MET A 142 -10.51 -4.64 -17.71
N ASN A 143 -11.29 -4.41 -18.78
CA ASN A 143 -10.86 -3.66 -19.96
C ASN A 143 -12.07 -3.20 -20.78
N GLY A 144 -11.82 -2.43 -21.84
CA GLY A 144 -12.88 -1.90 -22.71
C GLY A 144 -13.73 -2.98 -23.40
N ILE A 145 -13.11 -4.08 -23.86
CA ILE A 145 -13.83 -5.19 -24.51
C ILE A 145 -14.83 -5.80 -23.51
N ASP A 146 -14.41 -5.93 -22.27
CA ASP A 146 -15.23 -6.47 -21.19
C ASP A 146 -16.47 -5.61 -20.95
N VAL A 147 -16.31 -4.28 -20.93
CA VAL A 147 -17.44 -3.32 -20.84
C VAL A 147 -18.44 -3.55 -21.97
N ILE A 148 -17.97 -3.62 -23.22
CA ILE A 148 -18.84 -3.82 -24.38
C ILE A 148 -19.63 -5.13 -24.25
N ARG A 149 -18.95 -6.24 -23.93
CA ARG A 149 -19.62 -7.55 -23.74
C ARG A 149 -20.68 -7.52 -22.65
N ARG A 150 -20.43 -6.84 -21.53
CA ARG A 150 -21.45 -6.69 -20.47
C ARG A 150 -22.62 -5.80 -20.92
N LEU A 151 -22.36 -4.75 -21.69
CA LEU A 151 -23.43 -3.91 -22.25
C LEU A 151 -24.30 -4.69 -23.25
N GLU A 152 -23.70 -5.50 -24.12
CA GLU A 152 -24.44 -6.37 -25.04
C GLU A 152 -25.34 -7.35 -24.30
N GLN A 153 -24.85 -7.95 -23.21
CA GLN A 153 -25.66 -8.81 -22.34
C GLN A 153 -26.80 -8.05 -21.67
N TYR A 154 -26.57 -6.80 -21.25
CA TYR A 154 -27.62 -5.93 -20.71
C TYR A 154 -28.70 -5.62 -21.74
N THR A 155 -28.31 -5.37 -23.00
CA THR A 155 -29.22 -5.19 -24.13
C THR A 155 -30.02 -6.46 -24.41
N ALA A 156 -29.36 -7.61 -24.48
CA ALA A 156 -30.00 -8.90 -24.73
C ALA A 156 -31.03 -9.27 -23.65
N LYS A 157 -30.81 -8.84 -22.40
CA LYS A 157 -31.76 -8.99 -21.29
C LYS A 157 -32.88 -7.94 -21.28
N GLY A 158 -32.89 -7.01 -22.24
CA GLY A 158 -33.89 -5.95 -22.34
C GLY A 158 -33.75 -4.83 -21.29
N TYR A 159 -32.59 -4.72 -20.63
CA TYR A 159 -32.33 -3.70 -19.63
C TYR A 159 -31.91 -2.36 -20.23
N LEU A 160 -31.30 -2.37 -21.42
CA LEU A 160 -30.96 -1.16 -22.16
C LEU A 160 -32.18 -0.69 -22.97
N LYS A 161 -32.93 0.26 -22.41
CA LYS A 161 -34.14 0.83 -23.03
C LYS A 161 -33.83 2.20 -23.62
N SER A 162 -34.69 2.70 -24.50
CA SER A 162 -34.59 4.07 -25.05
C SER A 162 -34.63 5.16 -23.96
N THR A 163 -35.17 4.85 -22.79
CA THR A 163 -35.20 5.74 -21.63
C THR A 163 -33.95 5.65 -20.74
N THR A 164 -33.06 4.69 -20.99
CA THR A 164 -31.84 4.51 -20.20
C THR A 164 -30.88 5.66 -20.46
N LYS A 165 -30.44 6.33 -19.39
CA LYS A 165 -29.45 7.41 -19.46
C LYS A 165 -28.08 6.90 -19.07
N LEU A 166 -27.06 7.26 -19.85
CA LEU A 166 -25.67 6.99 -19.51
C LEU A 166 -25.11 8.16 -18.68
N PHE A 167 -24.51 7.84 -17.54
CA PHE A 167 -23.77 8.79 -16.73
C PHE A 167 -22.29 8.46 -16.79
N THR A 168 -21.46 9.48 -16.93
CA THR A 168 -20.00 9.34 -16.89
C THR A 168 -19.44 10.28 -15.82
N ALA A 169 -18.51 9.77 -15.04
CA ALA A 169 -17.75 10.54 -14.08
C ALA A 169 -16.28 10.15 -14.19
N ASP A 170 -15.40 11.14 -14.08
CA ASP A 170 -13.96 10.95 -14.04
C ASP A 170 -13.43 11.44 -12.70
N VAL A 171 -12.45 10.72 -12.13
CA VAL A 171 -11.83 11.09 -10.86
C VAL A 171 -10.53 11.82 -11.17
N GLU A 172 -10.48 13.11 -10.83
CA GLU A 172 -9.29 13.91 -11.03
C GLU A 172 -8.15 13.50 -10.09
N ASN A 173 -6.93 13.43 -10.64
CA ASN A 173 -5.70 13.24 -9.88
C ASN A 173 -5.72 12.01 -8.95
N LEU A 174 -6.39 10.93 -9.38
CA LEU A 174 -6.65 9.71 -8.59
C LEU A 174 -5.44 9.28 -7.73
N TYR A 175 -4.26 9.09 -8.33
CA TYR A 175 -3.08 8.60 -7.62
C TYR A 175 -2.55 9.54 -6.52
N THR A 176 -2.67 10.86 -6.70
CA THR A 176 -2.15 11.82 -5.70
C THR A 176 -3.18 12.15 -4.62
N MET A 177 -4.44 11.80 -4.83
CA MET A 177 -5.54 12.11 -3.93
C MET A 177 -5.92 10.95 -3.00
N VAL A 178 -5.33 9.75 -3.16
CA VAL A 178 -5.56 8.63 -2.23
C VAL A 178 -4.97 8.97 -0.85
N PRO A 179 -5.79 9.11 0.22
CA PRO A 179 -5.27 9.33 1.56
C PRO A 179 -4.49 8.12 2.03
N ARG A 180 -3.27 8.32 2.57
CA ARG A 180 -2.38 7.22 2.98
C ARG A 180 -3.04 6.30 4.00
N GLU A 181 -3.57 6.87 5.08
CA GLU A 181 -4.25 6.10 6.13
C GLU A 181 -5.47 5.37 5.60
N GLY A 182 -6.30 6.05 4.79
CA GLY A 182 -7.47 5.45 4.16
C GLY A 182 -7.12 4.28 3.25
N GLY A 183 -6.03 4.37 2.50
CA GLY A 183 -5.52 3.28 1.66
C GLY A 183 -5.07 2.06 2.48
N ILE A 184 -4.39 2.28 3.62
CA ILE A 184 -3.97 1.19 4.52
C ILE A 184 -5.19 0.53 5.15
N THR A 185 -6.15 1.31 5.66
CA THR A 185 -7.39 0.78 6.23
C THR A 185 -8.17 -0.04 5.22
N ALA A 186 -8.35 0.48 3.99
CA ALA A 186 -9.05 -0.24 2.93
C ALA A 186 -8.35 -1.56 2.57
N LEU A 187 -7.01 -1.60 2.55
CA LEU A 187 -6.27 -2.83 2.32
C LEU A 187 -6.48 -3.85 3.45
N ILE A 188 -6.46 -3.42 4.71
CA ILE A 188 -6.70 -4.29 5.87
C ILE A 188 -8.11 -4.89 5.79
N GLU A 189 -9.11 -4.06 5.51
CA GLU A 189 -10.51 -4.51 5.36
C GLU A 189 -10.67 -5.47 4.19
N PHE A 190 -10.04 -5.17 3.05
CA PHE A 190 -10.01 -6.03 1.88
C PHE A 190 -9.43 -7.41 2.23
N LEU A 191 -8.26 -7.46 2.85
CA LEU A 191 -7.63 -8.72 3.23
C LEU A 191 -8.49 -9.50 4.24
N ASN A 192 -9.00 -8.84 5.27
CA ASN A 192 -9.89 -9.47 6.26
C ASN A 192 -11.14 -10.11 5.65
N LYS A 193 -11.63 -9.55 4.55
CA LYS A 193 -12.81 -10.05 3.83
C LYS A 193 -12.49 -11.19 2.87
N TYR A 194 -11.34 -11.18 2.20
CA TYR A 194 -11.07 -12.05 1.04
C TYR A 194 -9.92 -13.06 1.24
N THR A 195 -9.24 -13.09 2.39
CA THR A 195 -8.18 -14.07 2.69
C THR A 195 -8.54 -15.10 3.77
N LYS A 196 -9.82 -15.26 4.10
CA LYS A 196 -10.31 -16.27 5.03
C LYS A 196 -10.82 -17.51 4.31
#